data_AF-A0A943J0D2-F1
#
_entry.id   AF-A0A943J0D2-F1
#
_cell.length_a   1.000
_cell.length_b   1.000
_cell.length_c   1.000
_cell.angle_alpha   90.00
_cell.angle_beta   90.00
_cell.angle_gamma   90.00
#
_symmetry.space_group_name_H-M   'P 1'
#
loop_
_entity.id
_entity.type
_entity.pdbx_description
1 polymer ?
#
loop_
_entity_poly.entity_id
_entity_poly.type
_entity_poly.pdbx_seq_one_letter_code
_entity_poly.pdbx_strand_id
1 'polypeptide(L)'
;GADGKMIIKEGLVFETNGDICYYENGIKVAKGLVQDEYGNYYFINSTLKAVKNCEYAFSTEKANGLLSSGGKYTFDADGKMIVPENGLVFEEDGDIVYYENGVKVAKGLVEHEKER
;
A
#
# COMPACT_ATOMS: atom_id res chain seq x y z
N GLY A 1 41.73 4.93 5.82
CA GLY A 1 41.60 6.26 5.19
C GLY A 1 40.13 6.62 5.21
N ALA A 2 39.82 7.84 5.66
CA ALA A 2 38.51 8.51 5.72
C ALA A 2 37.37 7.70 6.39
N ASP A 3 37.31 7.81 7.72
CA ASP A 3 36.13 7.71 8.58
C ASP A 3 35.06 6.70 8.15
N GLY A 4 35.16 5.47 8.68
CA GLY A 4 34.20 4.38 8.50
C GLY A 4 32.81 4.66 9.09
N LYS A 5 32.17 5.72 8.59
CA LYS A 5 30.80 6.11 8.90
C LYS A 5 29.89 5.04 8.28
N MET A 6 29.55 4.04 9.08
CA MET A 6 28.50 3.09 8.74
C MET A 6 27.25 3.91 8.40
N ILE A 7 26.83 3.89 7.13
CA ILE A 7 25.55 4.46 6.74
C ILE A 7 24.50 3.50 7.30
N ILE A 8 23.91 3.88 8.43
CA ILE A 8 22.78 3.16 9.01
C ILE A 8 21.58 3.44 8.12
N LYS A 9 21.05 2.39 7.49
CA LYS A 9 19.84 2.48 6.67
C LYS A 9 18.63 2.67 7.58
N GLU A 10 17.70 3.52 7.15
CA GLU A 10 16.44 3.82 7.82
C GLU A 10 15.32 3.90 6.78
N GLY A 11 14.13 3.43 7.16
CA GLY A 11 12.93 3.51 6.34
C GLY A 11 12.94 2.57 5.13
N LEU A 12 12.16 2.92 4.11
CA LEU A 12 12.04 2.15 2.88
C LEU A 12 13.28 2.32 2.01
N VAL A 13 13.93 1.21 1.66
CA VAL A 13 15.18 1.19 0.88
C VAL A 13 15.03 0.26 -0.32
N PHE A 14 15.43 0.77 -1.49
CA PHE A 14 15.52 0.04 -2.75
C PHE A 14 16.94 -0.48 -2.91
N GLU A 15 17.12 -1.78 -2.75
CA GLU A 15 18.42 -2.43 -2.83
C GLU A 15 18.87 -2.59 -4.30
N THR A 16 20.17 -2.62 -4.52
CA THR A 16 20.76 -2.78 -5.86
C THR A 16 20.46 -4.14 -6.50
N ASN A 17 20.05 -5.14 -5.71
CA ASN A 17 19.61 -6.44 -6.19
C ASN A 17 18.12 -6.47 -6.58
N GLY A 18 17.42 -5.34 -6.49
CA GLY A 18 16.00 -5.20 -6.80
C GLY A 18 15.06 -5.54 -5.63
N ASP A 19 15.57 -5.94 -4.47
CA ASP A 19 14.74 -6.06 -3.25
C ASP A 19 14.31 -4.67 -2.76
N ILE A 20 13.14 -4.60 -2.13
CA ILE A 20 12.70 -3.42 -1.40
C ILE A 20 12.51 -3.84 0.06
N CYS A 21 13.22 -3.19 0.98
CA CYS A 21 13.23 -3.55 2.40
C CYS A 21 12.89 -2.33 3.25
N TYR A 22 12.40 -2.57 4.46
CA TYR A 22 12.28 -1.52 5.46
C TYR A 22 13.29 -1.72 6.56
N TYR A 23 14.01 -0.67 6.90
CA TYR A 23 15.07 -0.66 7.90
C TYR A 23 14.68 0.18 9.11
N GLU A 24 15.00 -0.32 10.29
CA GLU A 24 14.99 0.43 11.55
C GLU A 24 16.34 0.22 12.24
N ASN A 25 17.08 1.29 12.47
CA ASN A 25 18.43 1.27 13.03
C ASN A 25 19.37 0.32 12.26
N GLY A 26 19.25 0.27 10.93
CA GLY A 26 20.05 -0.59 10.07
C GLY A 26 19.64 -2.07 10.06
N ILE A 27 18.56 -2.44 10.74
CA ILE A 27 18.03 -3.82 10.77
C ILE A 27 16.77 -3.91 9.91
N LYS A 28 16.67 -4.95 9.07
CA LYS A 28 15.46 -5.19 8.27
C LYS A 28 14.30 -5.65 9.15
N VAL A 29 13.12 -5.10 8.93
CA VAL A 29 11.91 -5.43 9.71
C VAL A 29 10.71 -5.71 8.80
N ALA A 30 9.83 -6.59 9.25
CA ALA A 30 8.52 -6.80 8.63
C ALA A 30 7.58 -5.67 9.05
N LYS A 31 7.48 -4.63 8.21
CA LYS A 31 6.80 -3.37 8.57
C LYS A 31 5.30 -3.36 8.23
N GLY A 32 4.81 -4.27 7.38
CA GLY A 32 3.47 -4.16 6.81
C GLY A 32 3.42 -3.12 5.70
N LEU A 33 2.28 -2.46 5.53
CA LEU A 33 2.10 -1.42 4.52
C LEU A 33 2.90 -0.17 4.89
N VAL A 34 3.66 0.34 3.94
CA VAL A 34 4.46 1.56 4.05
C VAL A 34 4.28 2.39 2.79
N GLN A 35 4.55 3.69 2.90
CA GLN A 35 4.43 4.63 1.79
C GLN A 35 5.79 5.29 1.53
N ASP A 36 6.16 5.45 0.25
CA ASP A 36 7.32 6.26 -0.12
C ASP A 36 6.98 7.76 -0.14
N GLU A 37 7.99 8.60 -0.39
CA GLU A 37 7.83 10.06 -0.44
C GLU A 37 6.94 10.56 -1.58
N TYR A 38 6.67 9.73 -2.59
CA TYR A 38 5.83 10.03 -3.75
C TYR A 38 4.39 9.52 -3.57
N GLY A 39 4.09 8.91 -2.43
CA GLY A 39 2.76 8.40 -2.13
C GLY A 39 2.50 6.97 -2.59
N ASN A 40 3.50 6.26 -3.15
CA ASN A 40 3.31 4.86 -3.56
C ASN A 40 3.36 3.94 -2.35
N TYR A 41 2.49 2.94 -2.34
CA TYR A 41 2.42 1.97 -1.25
C TYR A 41 3.17 0.68 -1.56
N TYR A 42 3.84 0.12 -0.56
CA TYR A 42 4.56 -1.16 -0.61
C TYR A 42 4.21 -1.98 0.63
N PHE A 43 4.12 -3.30 0.51
CA PHE A 43 3.84 -4.16 1.67
C PHE A 43 5.04 -5.05 2.01
N ILE A 44 5.67 -4.78 3.16
CA ILE A 44 6.84 -5.51 3.66
C ILE A 44 6.38 -6.69 4.54
N ASN A 45 6.44 -7.90 4.00
CA ASN A 45 5.96 -9.10 4.67
C ASN A 45 7.02 -9.74 5.59
N SER A 46 6.72 -10.93 6.13
CA SER A 46 7.62 -11.68 7.02
C SER A 46 8.93 -12.13 6.38
N THR A 47 9.08 -12.08 5.06
CA THR A 47 10.34 -12.32 4.34
C THR A 47 11.28 -11.10 4.37
N LEU A 48 10.87 -10.01 5.04
CA LEU A 48 11.60 -8.74 5.18
C LEU A 48 11.78 -7.98 3.86
N LYS A 49 10.90 -8.25 2.89
CA LYS A 49 10.92 -7.67 1.55
C LYS A 49 9.51 -7.25 1.13
N ALA A 50 9.42 -6.31 0.21
CA ALA A 50 8.17 -5.98 -0.46
C ALA A 50 7.68 -7.16 -1.31
N VAL A 51 6.38 -7.40 -1.27
CA VAL A 51 5.70 -8.25 -2.25
C VAL A 51 5.72 -7.59 -3.64
N LYS A 52 5.81 -8.39 -4.70
CA LYS A 52 5.93 -7.93 -6.08
C LYS A 52 5.20 -8.86 -7.02
N ASN A 53 4.66 -8.30 -8.10
CA ASN A 53 4.02 -9.00 -9.21
C ASN A 53 3.00 -10.06 -8.74
N CYS A 54 2.22 -9.72 -7.73
CA CYS A 54 1.24 -10.63 -7.15
C CYS A 54 0.11 -9.89 -6.48
N GLU A 55 -0.96 -10.62 -6.26
CA GLU A 55 -2.04 -10.20 -5.40
C GLU A 55 -1.76 -10.68 -3.98
N TYR A 56 -1.86 -9.78 -2.99
CA TYR A 56 -1.51 -10.05 -1.61
C TYR A 56 -2.59 -9.53 -0.67
N ALA A 57 -2.96 -10.38 0.29
CA ALA A 57 -3.97 -10.05 1.30
C ALA A 57 -3.31 -9.72 2.64
N PHE A 58 -3.76 -8.64 3.28
CA PHE A 58 -3.29 -8.24 4.60
C PHE A 58 -4.42 -7.66 5.46
N SER A 59 -4.27 -7.75 6.79
CA SER A 59 -5.26 -7.24 7.76
C SER A 59 -5.18 -5.71 7.90
N THR A 60 -6.25 -5.09 8.43
CA THR A 60 -6.29 -3.65 8.71
C THR A 60 -5.17 -3.18 9.63
N GLU A 61 -4.79 -3.99 10.61
CA GLU A 61 -3.64 -3.70 11.48
C GLU A 61 -2.34 -3.57 10.69
N LYS A 62 -2.15 -4.40 9.66
CA LYS A 62 -0.97 -4.37 8.78
C LYS A 62 -1.04 -3.26 7.74
N ALA A 63 -2.16 -2.56 7.62
CA ALA A 63 -2.27 -1.34 6.80
C ALA A 63 -1.66 -0.12 7.50
N ASN A 64 -1.30 -0.21 8.78
CA ASN A 64 -0.64 0.86 9.55
C ASN A 64 -1.39 2.22 9.53
N GLY A 65 -2.72 2.19 9.37
CA GLY A 65 -3.54 3.40 9.25
C GLY A 65 -3.33 4.18 7.93
N LEU A 66 -2.51 3.66 7.01
CA LEU A 66 -2.32 4.23 5.68
C LEU A 66 -3.50 3.93 4.74
N LEU A 67 -4.23 2.84 5.02
CA LEU A 67 -5.53 2.54 4.45
C LEU A 67 -6.54 2.32 5.58
N SER A 68 -7.80 2.69 5.32
CA SER A 68 -8.90 2.52 6.27
C SER A 68 -9.26 1.05 6.52
N SER A 69 -8.89 0.14 5.61
CA SER A 69 -9.13 -1.30 5.77
C SER A 69 -8.03 -2.15 5.13
N GLY A 70 -7.78 -3.31 5.75
CA GLY A 70 -7.11 -4.41 5.09
C GLY A 70 -7.94 -4.97 3.94
N GLY A 71 -7.38 -5.91 3.20
CA GLY A 71 -8.01 -6.44 2.00
C GLY A 71 -7.00 -7.15 1.13
N LYS A 72 -7.44 -7.45 -0.09
CA LYS A 72 -6.64 -8.09 -1.12
C LYS A 72 -6.28 -7.03 -2.17
N TYR A 73 -4.98 -6.80 -2.36
CA TYR A 73 -4.47 -5.74 -3.22
C TYR A 73 -3.45 -6.30 -4.20
N THR A 74 -3.39 -5.71 -5.39
CA THR A 74 -2.42 -6.11 -6.42
C THR A 74 -1.18 -5.24 -6.34
N PHE A 75 -0.01 -5.86 -6.41
CA PHE A 75 1.29 -5.19 -6.46
C PHE A 75 1.95 -5.44 -7.81
N ASP A 76 2.43 -4.38 -8.45
CA ASP A 76 3.09 -4.44 -9.74
C ASP A 76 4.50 -5.08 -9.66
N ALA A 77 5.19 -5.14 -10.79
CA ALA A 77 6.54 -5.72 -10.87
C ALA A 77 7.60 -4.92 -10.08
N ASP A 78 7.37 -3.63 -9.86
CA ASP A 78 8.22 -2.78 -9.03
C ASP A 78 7.89 -2.91 -7.54
N GLY A 79 6.76 -3.54 -7.21
CA GLY A 79 6.27 -3.73 -5.84
C GLY A 79 5.37 -2.60 -5.35
N LYS A 80 4.94 -1.70 -6.24
CA LYS A 80 3.97 -0.67 -5.91
C LYS A 80 2.59 -1.28 -5.91
N MET A 81 1.80 -0.94 -4.90
CA MET A 81 0.39 -1.27 -4.88
C MET A 81 -0.32 -0.54 -6.02
N ILE A 82 -1.05 -1.28 -6.83
CA ILE A 82 -1.92 -0.73 -7.85
C ILE A 82 -3.20 -0.27 -7.15
N VAL A 83 -3.28 1.04 -6.93
CA VAL A 83 -4.44 1.70 -6.34
C VAL A 83 -5.37 2.08 -7.49
N PRO A 84 -6.65 1.64 -7.52
CA PRO A 84 -7.58 2.17 -8.50
C PRO A 84 -7.69 3.68 -8.33
N GLU A 85 -7.75 4.41 -9.45
CA GLU A 85 -7.80 5.88 -9.44
C GLU A 85 -8.91 6.38 -8.51
N ASN A 86 -8.61 7.44 -7.74
CA ASN A 86 -9.59 8.09 -6.89
C ASN A 86 -10.77 8.55 -7.73
N GLY A 87 -11.97 8.07 -7.42
CA GLY A 87 -13.14 8.39 -8.21
C GLY A 87 -14.24 7.34 -8.18
N LEU A 88 -15.23 7.58 -9.03
CA LEU A 88 -16.35 6.66 -9.24
C LEU A 88 -15.89 5.54 -10.17
N VAL A 89 -15.88 4.32 -9.66
CA VAL A 89 -15.58 3.10 -10.40
C VAL A 89 -16.89 2.35 -10.64
N PHE A 90 -17.10 1.87 -11.87
CA PHE A 90 -18.18 0.95 -12.20
C PHE A 90 -17.69 -0.48 -11.92
N GLU A 91 -18.29 -1.15 -10.93
CA GLU A 91 -18.00 -2.56 -10.65
C GLU A 91 -18.72 -3.46 -11.68
N GLU A 92 -18.24 -4.71 -11.86
CA GLU A 92 -18.82 -5.67 -12.82
C GLU A 92 -20.31 -5.98 -12.54
N ASP A 93 -20.74 -5.83 -11.29
CA ASP A 93 -22.13 -6.01 -10.85
C ASP A 93 -23.05 -4.84 -11.23
N GLY A 94 -22.50 -3.77 -11.84
CA GLY A 94 -23.24 -2.59 -12.28
C GLY A 94 -23.35 -1.47 -11.23
N ASP A 95 -22.77 -1.67 -10.03
CA ASP A 95 -22.72 -0.65 -8.97
C ASP A 95 -21.67 0.42 -9.27
N ILE A 96 -22.00 1.66 -8.89
CA ILE A 96 -21.04 2.77 -8.90
C ILE A 96 -20.50 2.96 -7.49
N VAL A 97 -19.20 2.84 -7.34
CA VAL A 97 -18.51 2.89 -6.06
C VAL A 97 -17.47 3.98 -6.07
N TYR A 98 -17.47 4.83 -5.04
CA TYR A 98 -16.40 5.81 -4.86
C TYR A 98 -15.21 5.14 -4.16
N TYR A 99 -14.07 5.11 -4.85
CA TYR A 99 -12.80 4.69 -4.26
C TYR A 99 -12.00 5.91 -3.81
N GLU A 100 -11.53 5.86 -2.56
CA GLU A 100 -10.56 6.81 -2.03
C GLU A 100 -9.32 6.04 -1.59
N ASN A 101 -8.20 6.37 -2.22
CA ASN A 101 -6.91 5.70 -2.12
C ASN A 101 -7.04 4.17 -2.25
N GLY A 102 -7.87 3.72 -3.20
CA GLY A 102 -8.05 2.31 -3.52
C GLY A 102 -8.93 1.54 -2.55
N VAL A 103 -9.55 2.20 -1.57
CA VAL A 103 -10.54 1.60 -0.70
C VAL A 103 -11.94 2.02 -1.13
N LYS A 104 -12.85 1.03 -1.22
CA LYS A 104 -14.29 1.25 -1.40
C LYS A 104 -14.83 2.07 -0.24
N VAL A 105 -15.20 3.32 -0.51
CA VAL A 105 -15.86 4.18 0.46
C VAL A 105 -17.37 4.01 0.28
N ALA A 106 -18.03 3.45 1.28
CA ALA A 106 -19.49 3.50 1.36
C ALA A 106 -19.93 4.93 1.70
N LYS A 107 -19.90 5.84 0.72
CA LYS A 107 -20.69 7.06 0.80
C LYS A 107 -22.12 6.62 0.59
N GLY A 108 -22.89 6.60 1.70
CA GLY A 108 -24.29 6.21 1.70
C GLY A 108 -24.99 6.80 0.48
N LEU A 109 -25.74 5.93 -0.21
CA LEU A 109 -26.77 6.31 -1.15
C LEU A 109 -27.53 7.48 -0.54
N VAL A 110 -27.32 8.70 -1.03
CA VAL A 110 -28.26 9.78 -0.73
C VAL A 110 -29.50 9.36 -1.49
N GLU A 111 -30.46 8.78 -0.77
CA GLU A 111 -31.83 8.62 -1.25
C GLU A 111 -32.28 10.03 -1.68
N HIS A 112 -32.29 10.28 -2.98
CA HIS A 112 -33.20 11.29 -3.49
C HIS A 112 -34.60 10.69 -3.34
N GLU A 113 -35.21 10.98 -2.19
CA GLU A 113 -36.66 11.00 -2.07
C GLU A 113 -37.18 11.83 -3.25
N LYS A 114 -37.72 11.14 -4.25
CA LYS A 114 -38.56 11.78 -5.25
C LYS A 114 -39.83 12.18 -4.53
N GLU A 115 -39.92 13.44 -4.11
CA GLU A 115 -41.22 14.08 -3.97
C GLU A 115 -41.91 14.07 -5.35
N ARG A 116 -42.98 13.28 -5.47
CA ARG A 116 -44.05 13.46 -6.44
C ARG A 116 -45.38 13.16 -5.79
#